data_AF-A0A7D7L3F2-F1
#
_entry.id   AF-A0A7D7L3F2-F1
#
_cell.length_a   1.000
_cell.length_b   1.000
_cell.length_c   1.000
_cell.angle_alpha   90.00
_cell.angle_beta   90.00
_cell.angle_gamma   90.00
#
_symmetry.space_group_name_H-M   'P 1'
#
loop_
_entity.id
_entity.type
_entity.pdbx_description
1 polymer ?
#
loop_
_entity_poly.entity_id
_entity_poly.type
_entity_poly.pdbx_seq_one_letter_code
_entity_poly.pdbx_strand_id
1 'polypeptide(L)'
;MEFDLLGSLDPQRPAADAARPRPAETAPGAVCSRRGCQAPARWTLLWNNPRVHTPERRKAWLACDEHREHLADFLGQRGFLKSVEPFEEDGDDAAAPSPSETPGPHETPAGRGVVGSPESGTDRAAGQGGR
;
A
#
# COMPACT_ATOMS: atom_id res chain seq x y z
N MET A 1 -46.19 8.99 48.93
CA MET A 1 -46.06 8.46 47.55
C MET A 1 -46.27 9.64 46.63
N GLU A 2 -45.22 10.44 46.46
CA GLU A 2 -45.24 11.65 45.65
C GLU A 2 -43.89 11.80 44.97
N PHE A 3 -43.95 12.39 43.79
CA PHE A 3 -43.10 12.28 42.63
C PHE A 3 -42.56 13.68 42.39
N ASP A 4 -41.29 13.93 42.70
CA ASP A 4 -40.55 15.07 42.17
C ASP A 4 -39.04 14.81 42.30
N LEU A 5 -38.47 14.27 41.23
CA LEU A 5 -37.02 14.11 41.03
C LEU A 5 -36.68 14.54 39.59
N LEU A 6 -37.25 15.66 39.14
CA LEU A 6 -36.70 16.39 38.00
C LEU A 6 -35.58 17.29 38.53
N GLY A 7 -34.47 16.65 38.90
CA GLY A 7 -33.25 17.29 39.36
C GLY A 7 -32.72 18.25 38.30
N SER A 8 -32.63 19.50 38.71
CA SER A 8 -32.11 20.66 37.99
C SER A 8 -30.97 20.35 37.02
N LEU A 9 -31.16 20.83 35.79
CA LEU A 9 -30.08 21.15 34.87
C LEU A 9 -29.12 22.10 35.58
N ASP A 10 -27.91 21.65 35.90
CA ASP A 10 -26.85 22.47 36.47
C ASP A 10 -26.19 23.31 35.35
N PRO A 11 -26.31 24.66 35.36
CA PRO A 11 -25.72 25.52 34.34
C PRO A 11 -24.26 25.93 34.63
N GLN A 12 -23.55 25.26 35.56
CA GLN A 12 -22.19 25.66 35.96
C GLN A 12 -21.19 24.49 36.01
N ARG A 13 -21.21 23.61 35.01
CA ARG A 13 -20.08 22.70 34.77
C ARG A 13 -18.88 23.52 34.25
N PRO A 14 -17.79 23.72 35.03
CA PRO A 14 -16.62 24.43 34.52
C PRO A 14 -15.98 23.66 33.37
N ALA A 15 -15.44 24.39 32.41
CA ALA A 15 -14.75 23.83 31.25
C ALA A 15 -13.64 22.88 31.71
N ALA A 16 -13.56 21.76 31.00
CA ALA A 16 -12.63 20.67 31.22
C ALA A 16 -11.21 21.16 31.48
N ASP A 17 -10.58 20.56 32.49
CA ASP A 17 -9.13 20.37 32.58
C ASP A 17 -8.53 20.33 31.17
N ALA A 18 -7.73 21.33 30.84
CA ALA A 18 -7.05 21.44 29.57
C ALA A 18 -6.35 20.12 29.31
N ALA A 19 -6.83 19.42 28.29
CA ALA A 19 -6.41 18.08 27.94
C ALA A 19 -4.89 18.00 27.88
N ARG A 20 -4.29 17.41 28.92
CA ARG A 20 -3.03 16.70 28.73
C ARG A 20 -3.27 15.78 27.54
N PRO A 21 -2.47 15.84 26.46
CA PRO A 21 -2.57 14.81 25.44
C PRO A 21 -2.44 13.49 26.19
N ARG A 22 -3.45 12.63 26.06
CA ARG A 22 -3.24 11.22 26.37
C ARG A 22 -1.99 10.85 25.58
N PRO A 23 -0.92 10.29 26.19
CA PRO A 23 0.20 9.80 25.39
C PRO A 23 -0.45 8.98 24.28
N ALA A 24 -0.03 9.21 23.03
CA ALA A 24 -0.56 8.51 21.88
C ALA A 24 -0.44 7.02 22.16
N GLU A 25 -1.48 6.46 22.75
CA GLU A 25 -1.65 5.05 22.99
C GLU A 25 -1.68 4.56 21.56
N THR A 26 -0.55 4.00 21.11
CA THR A 26 -0.39 3.47 19.77
C THR A 26 -1.55 2.51 19.62
N ALA A 27 -2.62 2.97 18.97
CA ALA A 27 -3.81 2.18 18.77
C ALA A 27 -3.28 0.92 18.09
N PRO A 28 -3.58 -0.27 18.63
CA PRO A 28 -3.02 -1.50 18.08
C PRO A 28 -3.35 -1.48 16.58
N GLY A 29 -2.29 -1.45 15.76
CA GLY A 29 -2.39 -1.47 14.30
C GLY A 29 -3.29 -2.61 13.87
N ALA A 30 -3.90 -2.50 12.69
CA ALA A 30 -4.98 -3.41 12.35
C ALA A 30 -4.46 -4.87 12.36
N VAL A 31 -5.09 -5.73 13.17
CA VAL A 31 -4.60 -7.09 13.43
C VAL A 31 -5.34 -8.13 12.59
N CYS A 32 -4.66 -9.25 12.31
CA CYS A 32 -5.28 -10.39 11.67
C CYS A 32 -6.52 -10.90 12.45
N SER A 33 -7.62 -11.16 11.73
CA SER A 33 -8.87 -11.69 12.27
C SER A 33 -8.81 -13.19 12.60
N ARG A 34 -7.73 -13.89 12.26
CA ARG A 34 -7.51 -15.28 12.67
C ARG A 34 -7.41 -15.30 14.20
N ARG A 35 -8.23 -16.14 14.83
CA ARG A 35 -8.22 -16.30 16.30
C ARG A 35 -6.82 -16.67 16.79
N GLY A 36 -6.28 -15.86 17.71
CA GLY A 36 -4.94 -16.06 18.29
C GLY A 36 -3.79 -15.51 17.45
N CYS A 37 -4.06 -14.91 16.29
CA CYS A 37 -3.05 -14.22 15.51
C CYS A 37 -3.03 -12.74 15.90
N GLN A 38 -1.84 -12.20 16.16
CA GLN A 38 -1.61 -10.78 16.44
C GLN A 38 -0.73 -10.13 15.38
N ALA A 39 -0.45 -10.84 14.28
CA ALA A 39 0.33 -10.31 13.17
C ALA A 39 -0.42 -9.12 12.52
N PRO A 40 0.34 -8.13 12.00
CA PRO A 40 -0.26 -6.99 11.31
C PRO A 40 -1.02 -7.45 10.08
N ALA A 41 -2.18 -6.83 9.85
CA ALA A 41 -2.97 -7.07 8.67
C ALA A 41 -2.26 -6.50 7.43
N ARG A 42 -2.31 -7.27 6.36
CA ARG A 42 -1.81 -6.89 5.03
C ARG A 42 -2.86 -7.06 3.95
N TRP A 43 -3.98 -7.72 4.29
CA TRP A 43 -5.04 -8.09 3.37
C TRP A 43 -6.41 -7.85 4.01
N THR A 44 -7.36 -7.39 3.20
CA THR A 44 -8.78 -7.25 3.51
C THR A 44 -9.58 -8.25 2.70
N LEU A 45 -10.27 -9.15 3.39
CA LEU A 45 -11.19 -10.11 2.79
C LEU A 45 -12.61 -9.57 2.95
N LEU A 46 -13.20 -9.13 1.84
CA LEU A 46 -14.58 -8.72 1.77
C LEU A 46 -15.47 -9.94 1.60
N TRP A 47 -16.46 -10.08 2.47
CA TRP A 47 -17.38 -11.22 2.45
C TRP A 47 -18.81 -10.81 2.77
N ASN A 48 -19.76 -11.64 2.32
CA ASN A 48 -21.18 -11.46 2.59
C ASN A 48 -21.82 -12.83 2.82
N ASN A 49 -22.51 -12.98 3.96
CA ASN A 49 -23.34 -14.14 4.25
C ASN A 49 -24.80 -13.80 3.94
N PRO A 50 -25.37 -14.26 2.82
CA PRO A 50 -26.72 -13.89 2.38
C PRO A 50 -27.83 -14.39 3.32
N ARG A 51 -27.51 -15.31 4.24
CA ARG A 51 -28.47 -15.81 5.24
C ARG A 51 -28.69 -14.83 6.40
N VAL A 52 -27.78 -13.88 6.60
CA VAL A 52 -27.78 -12.96 7.75
C VAL A 52 -27.69 -11.49 7.30
N HIS A 53 -27.13 -11.24 6.13
CA HIS A 53 -26.86 -9.89 5.62
C HIS A 53 -27.54 -9.68 4.27
N THR A 54 -28.01 -8.46 4.03
CA THR A 54 -28.45 -8.04 2.71
C THR A 54 -27.31 -8.17 1.70
N PRO A 55 -27.58 -8.36 0.40
CA PRO A 55 -26.54 -8.55 -0.61
C PRO A 55 -25.59 -7.35 -0.75
N GLU A 56 -26.06 -6.15 -0.41
CA GLU A 56 -25.25 -4.93 -0.44
C GLU A 56 -24.27 -4.83 0.76
N ARG A 57 -24.60 -5.47 1.90
CA ARG A 57 -23.81 -5.37 3.12
C ARG A 57 -22.59 -6.30 3.06
N ARG A 58 -21.41 -5.72 2.88
CA ARG A 58 -20.12 -6.44 2.91
C ARG A 58 -19.45 -6.25 4.27
N LYS A 59 -18.98 -7.34 4.86
CA LYS A 59 -18.14 -7.32 6.05
C LYS A 59 -16.69 -7.50 5.64
N ALA A 60 -15.78 -6.84 6.34
CA ALA A 60 -14.35 -6.98 6.14
C ALA A 60 -13.76 -7.89 7.24
N TRP A 61 -12.89 -8.81 6.84
CA TRP A 61 -11.98 -9.52 7.72
C TRP A 61 -10.55 -9.18 7.33
N LEU A 62 -9.71 -8.95 8.33
CA LEU A 62 -8.30 -8.62 8.11
C LEU A 62 -7.44 -9.88 8.17
N ALA A 63 -6.42 -9.98 7.33
CA ALA A 63 -5.49 -11.09 7.32
C ALA A 63 -4.04 -10.64 7.18
N CYS A 64 -3.14 -11.32 7.88
CA CYS A 64 -1.72 -11.30 7.55
C CYS A 64 -1.45 -12.21 6.35
N ASP A 65 -0.22 -12.16 5.81
CA ASP A 65 0.18 -12.95 4.64
C ASP A 65 -0.03 -14.46 4.85
N GLU A 66 0.37 -14.95 6.02
CA GLU A 66 0.24 -16.37 6.42
C GLU A 66 -1.21 -16.87 6.48
N HIS A 67 -2.15 -15.99 6.85
CA HIS A 67 -3.55 -16.39 7.09
C HIS A 67 -4.53 -15.97 6.01
N ARG A 68 -4.09 -15.21 5.01
CA ARG A 68 -4.92 -14.77 3.87
C ARG A 68 -5.58 -15.96 3.20
N GLU A 69 -4.78 -16.96 2.80
CA GLU A 69 -5.26 -18.10 2.02
C GLU A 69 -6.25 -18.95 2.81
N HIS A 70 -5.95 -19.25 4.07
CA HIS A 70 -6.84 -20.04 4.93
C HIS A 70 -8.20 -19.35 5.15
N LEU A 71 -8.22 -18.02 5.36
CA LEU A 71 -9.47 -17.29 5.54
C LEU A 71 -10.25 -17.18 4.22
N ALA A 72 -9.55 -16.99 3.10
CA ALA A 72 -10.15 -16.93 1.78
C ALA A 72 -10.80 -18.27 1.39
N ASP A 73 -10.10 -19.38 1.60
CA ASP A 73 -10.61 -20.73 1.37
C ASP A 73 -11.85 -21.03 2.24
N PHE A 74 -11.77 -20.72 3.54
CA PHE A 74 -12.90 -20.90 4.47
C PHE A 74 -14.16 -20.13 4.06
N LEU A 75 -14.01 -18.94 3.47
CA LEU A 75 -15.10 -18.13 2.94
C LEU A 75 -15.55 -18.60 1.55
N GLY A 76 -14.59 -19.02 0.71
CA GLY A 76 -14.80 -19.50 -0.65
C GLY A 76 -15.58 -20.80 -0.71
N GLN A 77 -15.24 -21.78 0.13
CA GLN A 77 -15.97 -23.05 0.26
C GLN A 77 -17.46 -22.85 0.62
N ARG A 78 -17.81 -21.73 1.24
CA ARG A 78 -19.19 -21.38 1.60
C ARG A 78 -19.86 -20.41 0.63
N GLY A 79 -19.16 -19.96 -0.41
CA GLY A 79 -19.64 -18.96 -1.36
C GLY A 79 -19.85 -17.56 -0.75
N PHE A 80 -19.18 -17.26 0.37
CA PHE A 80 -19.31 -15.98 1.07
C PHE A 80 -18.27 -14.95 0.66
N LEU A 81 -17.14 -15.41 0.10
CA LEU A 81 -16.06 -14.53 -0.34
C LEU A 81 -16.51 -13.65 -1.50
N LYS A 82 -16.20 -12.35 -1.43
CA LYS A 82 -16.49 -11.37 -2.49
C LYS A 82 -15.22 -10.85 -3.15
N SER A 83 -14.25 -10.39 -2.36
CA SER A 83 -12.94 -9.99 -2.88
C SER A 83 -11.87 -10.13 -1.81
N VAL A 84 -10.61 -10.15 -2.24
CA VAL A 84 -9.42 -10.08 -1.39
C VAL A 84 -8.58 -8.93 -1.92
N GLU A 85 -8.46 -7.88 -1.12
CA GLU A 85 -7.77 -6.64 -1.47
C GLU A 85 -6.54 -6.50 -0.56
N PRO A 86 -5.45 -5.84 -0.98
CA PRO A 86 -4.42 -5.40 -0.05
C PRO A 86 -5.03 -4.48 1.01
N PHE A 87 -4.55 -4.59 2.25
CA PHE A 87 -4.92 -3.70 3.34
C PHE A 87 -3.80 -2.69 3.54
N GLU A 88 -4.11 -1.43 3.27
CA GLU A 88 -3.26 -0.30 3.57
C GLU A 88 -3.69 0.21 4.94
N GLU A 89 -2.78 0.19 5.91
CA GLU A 89 -2.98 0.92 7.15
C GLU A 89 -2.92 2.40 6.78
N ASP A 90 -4.07 3.07 6.67
CA ASP A 90 -4.15 4.53 6.59
C ASP A 90 -3.50 5.09 7.87
N GLY A 91 -2.18 5.25 7.83
CA GLY A 91 -1.43 5.90 8.89
C GLY A 91 -1.92 7.33 8.99
N ASP A 92 -2.60 7.65 10.10
CA ASP A 92 -2.60 9.01 10.61
C ASP A 92 -1.11 9.35 10.85
N ASP A 93 -0.56 10.17 9.96
CA ASP A 93 0.87 10.51 9.79
C ASP A 93 1.72 9.55 8.93
N ALA A 94 1.40 9.46 7.64
CA ALA A 94 2.40 9.30 6.60
C ALA A 94 2.18 10.38 5.54
N ALA A 95 3.08 11.37 5.56
CA ALA A 95 3.39 12.20 4.42
C ALA A 95 3.28 11.37 3.14
N ALA A 96 2.49 11.90 2.19
CA ALA A 96 2.29 11.32 0.88
C ALA A 96 3.59 10.67 0.35
N PRO A 97 3.56 9.41 -0.10
CA PRO A 97 4.66 8.92 -0.91
C PRO A 97 4.74 9.85 -2.12
N SER A 98 5.77 10.68 -2.20
CA SER A 98 6.03 11.48 -3.39
C SER A 98 6.22 10.51 -4.55
N PRO A 99 5.36 10.49 -5.59
CA PRO A 99 5.68 9.79 -6.82
C PRO A 99 6.66 10.67 -7.60
N SER A 100 7.89 10.76 -7.11
CA SER A 100 9.00 11.44 -7.79
C SER A 100 10.31 10.68 -7.59
N GLU A 101 10.27 9.35 -7.67
CA GLU A 101 11.40 8.64 -8.25
C GLU A 101 11.36 8.91 -9.76
N THR A 102 11.84 10.07 -10.17
CA THR A 102 12.28 10.26 -11.55
C THR A 102 13.56 9.44 -11.69
N PRO A 103 13.60 8.33 -12.44
CA PRO A 103 14.87 7.71 -12.77
C PRO A 103 15.71 8.77 -13.49
N GLY A 104 16.93 9.01 -12.99
CA GLY A 104 17.88 9.91 -13.61
C GLY A 104 18.07 9.57 -15.09
N PRO A 105 18.46 10.52 -15.95
CA PRO A 105 18.78 10.20 -17.33
C PRO A 105 19.90 9.15 -17.29
N HIS A 106 19.59 7.96 -17.80
CA HIS A 106 20.55 6.93 -18.10
C HIS A 106 21.60 7.55 -19.04
N GLU A 107 22.80 7.76 -18.54
CA GLU A 107 23.95 7.97 -19.38
C GLU A 107 24.07 6.76 -20.32
N THR A 108 23.98 7.01 -21.63
CA THR A 108 24.23 6.01 -22.65
C THR A 108 25.71 6.08 -23.05
N PRO A 109 26.57 5.12 -22.67
CA PRO A 109 27.83 4.94 -23.35
C PRO A 109 27.61 4.09 -24.62
N ALA A 110 27.25 4.74 -25.72
CA ALA A 110 27.50 4.24 -27.07
C ALA A 110 28.72 5.03 -27.60
N GLY A 111 29.87 4.45 -27.86
CA GLY A 111 30.04 3.25 -28.67
C GLY A 111 30.58 3.66 -30.03
N ARG A 112 31.91 3.86 -30.09
CA ARG A 112 32.81 3.66 -31.24
C ARG A 112 32.25 3.96 -32.66
N GLY A 113 32.53 5.16 -33.17
CA GLY A 113 32.50 5.48 -34.59
C GLY A 113 33.92 5.72 -35.13
N VAL A 114 34.54 4.69 -35.70
CA VAL A 114 35.72 4.84 -36.56
C VAL A 114 35.22 5.31 -37.92
N VAL A 115 35.56 6.54 -38.32
CA VAL A 115 35.45 6.96 -39.73
C VAL A 115 36.87 7.10 -40.27
N GLY A 116 37.25 6.16 -41.11
CA GLY A 116 38.41 6.29 -41.97
C GLY A 116 38.05 7.12 -43.18
N SER A 117 38.96 8.02 -43.57
CA SER A 117 39.20 8.41 -44.97
C SER A 117 40.58 9.06 -45.05
N PRO A 118 41.58 8.38 -45.64
CA PRO A 118 42.79 9.02 -46.13
C PRO A 118 42.68 9.23 -47.64
N GLU A 119 42.78 10.48 -48.08
CA GLU A 119 43.08 10.82 -49.47
C GLU A 119 44.01 12.03 -49.53
N SER A 120 45.26 11.77 -49.88
CA SER A 120 46.17 12.74 -50.47
C SER A 120 47.20 11.95 -51.27
N GLY A 121 46.92 11.83 -52.57
CA GLY A 121 47.78 11.18 -53.53
C GLY A 121 49.03 12.00 -53.84
N THR A 122 50.13 11.29 -54.06
CA THR A 122 51.24 11.65 -54.94
C THR A 122 51.86 10.30 -55.35
N ASP A 123 51.47 9.77 -56.49
CA ASP A 123 52.04 9.99 -57.82
C ASP A 123 53.37 9.23 -58.07
N ARG A 124 53.36 8.56 -59.23
CA ARG A 124 54.47 8.06 -60.05
C ARG A 124 55.15 6.71 -59.74
N ALA A 125 54.62 5.74 -60.51
CA ALA A 125 55.29 5.08 -61.63
C ALA A 125 56.11 3.80 -61.36
N ALA A 126 55.50 2.69 -61.80
CA ALA A 126 56.13 1.41 -62.08
C ALA A 126 56.73 1.36 -63.49
N GLY A 127 57.87 0.69 -63.60
CA GLY A 127 58.30 -0.05 -64.80
C GLY A 127 59.15 -1.22 -64.29
N GLN A 128 58.63 -2.45 -64.14
CA GLN A 128 58.25 -3.45 -65.15
C GLN A 128 59.39 -3.91 -66.07
N GLY A 129 59.65 -5.22 -66.02
CA GLY A 129 60.38 -5.99 -67.03
C GLY A 129 61.78 -6.38 -66.54
N GLY A 130 62.14 -7.63 -66.31
CA GLY A 130 61.64 -8.86 -66.92
C GLY A 130 62.84 -9.60 -67.51
N ARG A 131 63.20 -10.73 -66.90
CA ARG A 131 63.67 -12.00 -67.51
C ARG A 131 64.22 -12.91 -66.42
#